data_AF-A0A2G3A304-F1
#
_entry.id   AF-A0A2G3A304-F1
#
_cell.length_a   1.000
_cell.length_b   1.000
_cell.length_c   1.000
_cell.angle_alpha   90.00
_cell.angle_beta   90.00
_cell.angle_gamma   90.00
#
_symmetry.space_group_name_H-M   'P 1'
#
loop_
_entity.id
_entity.type
_entity.pdbx_description
1 polymer ?
#
loop_
_entity_poly.entity_id
_entity_poly.type
_entity_poly.pdbx_seq_one_letter_code
_entity_poly.pdbx_strand_id
1 'polypeptide(L)'
;MQRRNKNWKLHNTHQKQSPGECIWAIRRDSKVWNDSESFVPERFENSSTDFRGNHFEYISFGAGRRMCPGLIFGLLSVEYTLAEFILRSENS
;
A
#
# COMPACT_ATOMS: atom_id res chain seq x y z
N MET A 1 -6.60 -12.28 29.42
CA MET A 1 -6.76 -13.47 28.57
C MET A 1 -8.25 -13.73 28.37
N GLN A 2 -8.89 -13.14 27.35
CA GLN A 2 -10.31 -13.36 27.04
C GLN A 2 -10.44 -14.01 25.66
N ARG A 3 -11.20 -15.09 25.62
CA ARG A 3 -11.38 -16.00 24.47
C ARG A 3 -12.17 -15.29 23.36
N ARG A 4 -11.60 -15.18 22.15
CA ARG A 4 -12.33 -14.71 20.97
C ARG A 4 -13.11 -15.86 20.34
N ASN A 5 -14.44 -15.77 20.37
CA ASN A 5 -15.36 -16.67 19.68
C ASN A 5 -15.21 -16.52 18.16
N LYS A 6 -15.04 -17.64 17.47
CA LYS A 6 -14.99 -17.75 16.01
C LYS A 6 -16.40 -18.02 15.49
N ASN A 7 -17.02 -17.02 14.87
CA ASN A 7 -18.17 -17.24 13.96
C ASN A 7 -18.15 -16.15 12.89
N TRP A 8 -17.30 -16.34 11.88
CA TRP A 8 -17.17 -15.46 10.72
C TRP A 8 -18.13 -15.89 9.60
N LYS A 9 -19.43 -16.06 9.88
CA LYS A 9 -20.37 -16.23 8.76
C LYS A 9 -20.60 -14.87 8.10
N LEU A 10 -19.76 -14.53 7.12
CA LEU A 10 -20.00 -13.40 6.22
C LEU A 10 -20.75 -13.93 5.00
N HIS A 11 -22.08 -13.83 5.05
CA HIS A 11 -22.93 -13.91 3.88
C HIS A 11 -22.67 -12.66 3.01
N ASN A 12 -22.49 -12.90 1.71
CA ASN A 12 -22.35 -11.96 0.60
C ASN A 12 -22.80 -10.51 0.86
N THR A 13 -21.84 -9.59 0.75
CA THR A 13 -22.00 -8.34 0.01
C THR A 13 -20.65 -8.04 -0.61
N HIS A 14 -20.61 -7.89 -1.94
CA HIS A 14 -19.49 -7.28 -2.65
C HIS A 14 -18.96 -6.10 -1.82
N GLN A 15 -17.64 -6.03 -1.61
CA GLN A 15 -16.98 -4.91 -0.92
C GLN A 15 -17.06 -4.91 0.64
N LYS A 16 -16.72 -6.04 1.27
CA LYS A 16 -16.21 -6.03 2.65
C LYS A 16 -14.77 -6.51 2.62
N GLN A 17 -13.82 -5.59 2.63
CA GLN A 17 -12.42 -5.89 2.94
C GLN A 17 -12.42 -6.68 4.24
N SER A 18 -11.98 -7.93 4.16
CA SER A 18 -12.06 -8.84 5.28
C SER A 18 -11.16 -8.32 6.41
N PRO A 19 -11.56 -8.43 7.70
CA PRO A 19 -10.69 -8.09 8.82
C PRO A 19 -9.56 -9.11 8.90
N GLY A 20 -8.52 -8.93 8.07
CA GLY A 20 -7.44 -9.90 7.90
C GLY A 20 -6.71 -9.85 6.56
N GLU A 21 -7.14 -9.06 5.59
CA GLU A 21 -6.36 -8.87 4.36
C GLU A 21 -5.02 -8.20 4.67
N CYS A 22 -3.93 -8.99 4.57
CA CYS A 22 -2.58 -8.50 4.66
C CYS A 22 -2.34 -7.46 3.56
N ILE A 23 -1.76 -6.30 3.89
CA ILE A 23 -1.39 -5.25 2.91
C ILE A 23 -0.61 -5.83 1.73
N TRP A 24 0.24 -6.83 2.00
CA TRP A 24 0.98 -7.59 1.00
C TRP A 24 0.09 -8.26 -0.05
N ALA A 25 -1.05 -8.83 0.36
CA ALA A 25 -1.97 -9.52 -0.54
C ALA A 25 -2.73 -8.52 -1.43
N ILE A 26 -3.16 -7.38 -0.88
CA ILE A 26 -3.81 -6.31 -1.64
C ILE A 26 -2.87 -5.75 -2.71
N ARG A 27 -1.60 -5.54 -2.37
CA ARG A 27 -0.60 -4.99 -3.30
C ARG A 27 -0.24 -5.94 -4.46
N ARG A 28 -0.58 -7.22 -4.34
CA ARG A 28 -0.38 -8.27 -5.35
C ARG A 28 -1.68 -8.81 -5.94
N ASP A 29 -2.83 -8.27 -5.54
CA ASP A 29 -4.11 -8.76 -6.05
C ASP A 29 -4.27 -8.37 -7.53
N SER A 30 -4.22 -9.37 -8.40
CA SER A 30 -4.47 -9.24 -9.84
C SER A 30 -5.84 -8.65 -10.19
N LYS A 31 -6.81 -8.65 -9.27
CA LYS A 31 -8.12 -8.01 -9.45
C LYS A 31 -8.07 -6.50 -9.26
N VAL A 32 -7.05 -6.01 -8.56
CA VAL A 32 -6.86 -4.59 -8.22
C VAL A 32 -5.76 -3.99 -9.10
N TRP A 33 -4.71 -4.75 -9.37
CA TRP A 33 -3.53 -4.31 -10.12
C TRP A 33 -3.31 -5.20 -11.35
N ASN A 34 -3.31 -4.61 -12.56
CA ASN A 34 -2.82 -5.29 -13.76
C ASN A 34 -1.33 -5.62 -13.57
N ASP A 35 -0.83 -6.76 -14.05
CA ASP A 35 0.57 -7.17 -13.87
C ASP A 35 1.07 -7.03 -12.41
N SER A 36 0.28 -7.54 -11.45
CA SER A 36 0.45 -7.29 -10.01
C SER A 36 1.78 -7.78 -9.40
N GLU A 37 2.48 -8.68 -10.09
CA GLU A 37 3.81 -9.17 -9.69
C GLU A 37 4.96 -8.41 -10.37
N SER A 38 4.66 -7.52 -11.32
CA SER A 38 5.64 -6.77 -12.09
C SER A 38 5.87 -5.37 -11.49
N PHE A 39 7.13 -4.93 -11.50
CA PHE A 39 7.47 -3.55 -11.16
C PHE A 39 7.16 -2.63 -12.34
N VAL A 40 6.03 -1.91 -12.27
CA VAL A 40 5.54 -0.99 -13.30
C VAL A 40 5.31 0.40 -12.67
N PRO A 41 6.33 1.26 -12.58
CA PRO A 41 6.21 2.57 -11.96
C PRO A 41 5.25 3.51 -12.70
N GLU A 42 5.13 3.38 -14.02
CA GLU A 42 4.26 4.18 -14.89
C GLU A 42 2.78 4.05 -14.50
N ARG A 43 2.40 2.99 -13.79
CA ARG A 43 1.06 2.79 -13.26
C ARG A 43 0.60 3.92 -12.33
N PHE A 44 1.55 4.58 -11.68
CA PHE A 44 1.25 5.66 -10.75
C PHE A 44 1.32 7.04 -11.42
N GLU A 45 1.85 7.13 -12.64
CA GLU A 45 1.90 8.37 -13.40
C GLU A 45 0.49 8.81 -13.82
N ASN A 46 0.16 10.08 -13.57
CA ASN A 46 -1.16 10.66 -13.85
C ASN A 46 -2.34 9.89 -13.21
N SER A 47 -2.07 9.02 -12.24
CA SER A 47 -3.11 8.30 -11.50
C SER A 47 -3.67 9.15 -10.37
N SER A 48 -4.95 8.99 -10.05
CA SER A 48 -5.53 9.58 -8.84
C SER A 48 -5.14 8.81 -7.57
N THR A 49 -4.53 7.63 -7.69
CA THR A 49 -4.25 6.73 -6.58
C THR A 49 -3.06 7.24 -5.75
N ASP A 50 -3.31 7.55 -4.48
CA ASP A 50 -2.29 8.01 -3.54
C ASP A 50 -1.98 6.99 -2.45
N PHE A 51 -0.85 7.19 -1.77
CA PHE A 51 -0.44 6.40 -0.61
C PHE A 51 -0.83 7.07 0.72
N ARG A 52 -1.67 8.12 0.69
CA ARG A 52 -2.10 8.92 1.85
C ARG A 52 -3.26 8.28 2.61
N GLY A 53 -3.58 7.03 2.30
CA GLY A 53 -4.63 6.27 2.99
C GLY A 53 -6.06 6.56 2.53
N ASN A 54 -6.24 7.28 1.42
CA ASN A 54 -7.54 7.47 0.77
C ASN A 54 -7.88 6.32 -0.19
N HIS A 55 -6.85 5.67 -0.72
CA HIS A 55 -6.95 4.55 -1.65
C HIS A 55 -6.55 3.25 -0.96
N PHE A 56 -7.52 2.38 -0.70
CA PHE A 56 -7.33 1.14 0.06
C PHE A 56 -6.47 0.11 -0.69
N GLU A 57 -6.45 0.20 -2.02
CA GLU A 57 -5.55 -0.52 -2.90
C GLU A 57 -4.07 -0.16 -2.67
N TYR A 58 -3.77 1.03 -2.13
CA TYR A 58 -2.42 1.57 -1.98
C TYR A 58 -2.11 2.13 -0.58
N ILE A 59 -2.24 1.30 0.46
CA ILE A 59 -2.05 1.69 1.89
C ILE A 59 -0.69 1.32 2.49
N SER A 60 0.40 1.82 1.92
CA SER A 60 1.78 1.50 2.36
C SER A 60 2.05 1.83 3.83
N PHE A 61 1.50 2.94 4.34
CA PHE A 61 1.67 3.42 5.71
C PHE A 61 0.41 3.22 6.58
N GLY A 62 -0.52 2.38 6.12
CA GLY A 62 -1.85 2.25 6.73
C GLY A 62 -2.76 3.44 6.44
N ALA A 63 -3.93 3.46 7.08
CA ALA A 63 -4.97 4.48 6.87
C ALA A 63 -5.72 4.82 8.17
N GLY A 64 -6.46 5.94 8.15
CA GLY A 64 -7.32 6.37 9.26
C GLY A 64 -6.57 6.79 10.52
N ARG A 65 -7.23 6.69 11.69
CA ARG A 65 -6.73 7.19 13.00
C ARG A 65 -5.43 6.53 13.48
N ARG A 66 -5.00 5.43 12.85
CA ARG A 66 -3.80 4.65 13.21
C ARG A 66 -2.81 4.57 12.05
N MET A 67 -2.92 5.47 11.07
CA MET A 67 -1.93 5.66 10.03
C MET A 67 -0.55 5.91 10.65
N CYS A 68 0.50 5.39 10.01
CA CYS A 68 1.87 5.56 10.47
C CYS A 68 2.21 7.06 10.55
N PRO A 69 2.65 7.56 11.72
CA PRO A 69 3.04 8.96 11.85
C PRO A 69 4.31 9.31 11.06
N GLY A 70 5.06 8.31 10.60
CA GLY A 70 6.29 8.47 9.81
C GLY A 70 6.09 8.62 8.30
N LEU A 71 4.86 8.79 7.81
CA LEU A 71 4.53 8.91 6.38
C LEU A 71 5.44 9.89 5.64
N ILE A 72 5.49 11.14 6.10
CA ILE A 72 6.23 12.23 5.44
C ILE A 72 7.74 11.97 5.54
N PHE A 73 8.22 11.54 6.71
CA PHE A 73 9.63 11.25 6.91
C PHE A 73 10.10 10.10 6.01
N GLY A 74 9.32 9.02 5.92
CA GLY A 74 9.65 7.87 5.08
C GLY A 74 9.68 8.22 3.59
N LEU A 75 8.70 9.02 3.13
CA LEU A 75 8.66 9.50 1.75
C LEU A 75 9.92 10.31 1.39
N LEU A 76 10.22 11.35 2.19
CA LEU A 76 11.38 12.20 1.96
C LEU A 76 12.70 11.43 2.04
N SER A 77 12.80 10.44 2.93
CA SER A 77 13.98 9.60 3.06
C SER A 77 14.23 8.78 1.79
N VAL A 78 13.18 8.14 1.25
CA VAL A 78 13.28 7.35 0.02
C VAL A 78 13.59 8.24 -1.18
N GLU A 79 12.90 9.37 -1.33
CA GLU A 79 13.14 10.33 -2.41
C GLU A 79 14.58 10.86 -2.39
N TYR A 80 15.06 11.29 -1.23
CA TYR A 80 16.42 11.81 -1.07
C TYR A 80 17.48 10.75 -1.38
N THR A 81 17.36 9.56 -0.80
CA THR A 81 18.32 8.47 -1.04
C THR A 81 18.34 8.03 -2.50
N LEU A 82 17.18 7.94 -3.15
CA LEU A 82 17.13 7.58 -4.58
C LEU A 82 17.72 8.69 -5.46
N ALA A 83 17.40 9.95 -5.18
CA ALA A 83 17.96 11.08 -5.93
C ALA A 83 19.48 11.14 -5.83
N GLU A 84 20.04 11.00 -4.63
CA GLU A 84 21.50 10.97 -4.41
C GLU A 84 22.15 9.79 -5.12
N PHE A 85 21.54 8.60 -5.03
CA PHE A 85 22.05 7.40 -5.69
C PHE A 85 22.10 7.56 -7.21
N ILE A 86 21.03 8.04 -7.83
CA ILE A 86 20.95 8.24 -9.28
C ILE A 86 21.96 9.30 -9.72
N LEU A 87 21.96 10.47 -9.08
CA LEU A 87 22.91 11.56 -9.38
C LEU A 87 24.37 11.09 -9.31
N ARG A 88 24.71 10.26 -8.31
CA ARG A 88 26.07 9.75 -8.18
C ARG A 88 26.41 8.70 -9.23
N SER A 89 25.45 7.86 -9.60
CA SER A 89 25.64 6.82 -10.62
C SER A 89 25.89 7.39 -12.02
N GLU A 90 25.32 8.56 -12.34
CA GLU A 90 25.50 9.22 -13.65
C GLU A 90 26.81 9.99 -13.77
N ASN A 91 27.48 10.29 -12.66
CA ASN A 91 28.73 11.05 -12.59
C ASN A 91 29.97 10.16 -12.38
N SER A 92 29.82 8.84 -12.47
CA SER A 92 30.90 7.84 -12.35
C SER A 92 31.19 7.20 -13.70
#